data_AF-A0A2W4NRU7-F1
#
_entry.id   AF-A0A2W4NRU7-F1
#
_cell.length_a   1.000
_cell.length_b   1.000
_cell.length_c   1.000
_cell.angle_alpha   90.00
_cell.angle_beta   90.00
_cell.angle_gamma   90.00
#
_symmetry.space_group_name_H-M   'P 1'
#
loop_
_entity.id
_entity.type
_entity.pdbx_description
1 polymer ?
#
loop_
_entity_poly.entity_id
_entity_poly.type
_entity_poly.pdbx_seq_one_letter_code
_entity_poly.pdbx_strand_id
1 'polypeptide(L)'
;MIDFVNDIINDLYIKKRLFSFQNEYGAMAMPWNPKSSARFTEAPEMKVRPFIVAFALAAACTDPAPVAYHGLPEDLIHPKGRQVLPDTIIYHPVHVDNKGGILPWYSTNLGESYDHVLNLVWNFWKNMEVDSNGMQYYMNHQVWDPSHDKRGLGGDQIMMAMSSWDLYYNYTGDESLIENMKYMAGYYLAHSLSPPDAEWPNLPYPYNMNVESGIYDGDMIIGKGYLQPDKAGSFGYELVHLYKKTGDEKYLEAAVNIANTLAAKVQPGDNDNSPWPFRVHAETGEVGVLVDQAEY
;
A
#
# COMPACT_ATOMS: atom_id res chain seq x y z
N MET A 1 -4.82 4.78 -7.13
CA MET A 1 -3.95 3.84 -7.87
C MET A 1 -3.27 4.49 -9.08
N ILE A 2 -3.95 5.35 -9.86
CA ILE A 2 -3.28 6.23 -10.85
C ILE A 2 -2.33 7.22 -10.16
N ASP A 3 -2.73 7.79 -9.01
CA ASP A 3 -1.85 8.62 -8.19
C ASP A 3 -0.63 7.86 -7.63
N PHE A 4 -0.76 6.55 -7.41
CA PHE A 4 0.30 5.67 -6.91
C PHE A 4 1.41 5.41 -7.94
N VAL A 5 1.03 5.18 -9.21
CA VAL A 5 2.02 5.07 -10.31
C VAL A 5 2.69 6.42 -10.54
N ASN A 6 1.93 7.52 -10.47
CA ASN A 6 2.49 8.86 -10.62
C ASN A 6 3.42 9.24 -9.48
N ASP A 7 3.11 8.89 -8.23
CA ASP A 7 3.98 9.17 -7.08
C ASP A 7 5.28 8.35 -7.15
N ILE A 8 5.21 7.06 -7.50
CA ILE A 8 6.41 6.24 -7.71
C ILE A 8 7.26 6.76 -8.88
N ILE A 9 6.63 7.11 -10.01
CA ILE A 9 7.34 7.67 -11.17
C ILE A 9 7.97 9.02 -10.81
N ASN A 10 7.25 9.91 -10.12
CA ASN A 10 7.74 11.22 -9.71
C ASN A 10 8.92 11.10 -8.72
N ASP A 11 8.82 10.22 -7.73
CA ASP A 11 9.91 10.02 -6.74
C ASP A 11 11.15 9.36 -7.38
N LEU A 12 10.95 8.44 -8.34
CA LEU A 12 12.03 7.81 -9.12
C LEU A 12 12.71 8.81 -10.08
N TYR A 13 11.96 9.76 -10.64
CA TYR A 13 12.49 10.81 -11.52
C TYR A 13 13.29 11.87 -10.73
N ILE A 14 12.85 12.25 -9.53
CA ILE A 14 13.52 13.24 -8.66
C ILE A 14 14.91 12.75 -8.22
N LYS A 15 15.11 11.45 -8.00
CA LYS A 15 16.42 10.91 -7.57
C LYS A 15 17.43 10.66 -8.70
N LYS A 16 17.03 10.60 -9.98
CA LYS A 16 17.93 10.24 -11.09
C LYS A 16 18.41 11.39 -11.99
N ARG A 17 17.92 12.63 -11.86
CA ARG A 17 18.45 13.76 -12.66
C ARG A 17 18.52 15.08 -11.91
N LEU A 18 19.75 15.42 -11.53
CA LEU A 18 20.25 16.80 -11.62
C LEU A 18 20.07 17.28 -13.08
N PHE A 19 19.48 18.48 -13.24
CA PHE A 19 19.26 19.28 -14.46
C PHE A 19 18.02 19.02 -15.36
N SER A 20 17.07 19.96 -15.21
CA SER A 20 16.10 20.59 -16.14
C SER A 20 15.70 19.91 -17.46
N PHE A 21 14.39 19.74 -17.69
CA PHE A 21 13.53 20.71 -18.41
C PHE A 21 12.06 20.26 -18.34
N GLN A 22 11.16 21.23 -18.22
CA GLN A 22 9.70 21.07 -18.21
C GLN A 22 9.18 20.40 -19.49
N ASN A 23 8.12 19.62 -19.38
CA ASN A 23 7.06 19.60 -20.40
C ASN A 23 5.70 19.41 -19.73
N GLU A 24 4.91 20.48 -19.80
CA GLU A 24 3.47 20.50 -19.61
C GLU A 24 2.77 20.08 -20.94
N TYR A 25 1.43 20.09 -20.90
CA TYR A 25 0.42 19.76 -21.92
C TYR A 25 -0.03 18.28 -21.87
N GLY A 26 -1.28 17.94 -21.55
CA GLY A 26 -2.53 18.68 -21.73
C GLY A 26 -3.40 17.87 -22.69
N ALA A 27 -4.48 17.27 -22.17
CA ALA A 27 -5.42 16.46 -22.93
C ALA A 27 -6.04 17.24 -24.11
N MET A 28 -5.96 16.67 -25.32
CA MET A 28 -6.91 16.96 -26.39
C MET A 28 -6.93 15.79 -27.38
N ALA A 29 -8.02 15.03 -27.37
CA ALA A 29 -8.35 14.06 -28.40
C ALA A 29 -8.84 14.78 -29.65
N MET A 30 -8.41 14.34 -30.85
CA MET A 30 -9.18 14.32 -32.11
C MET A 30 -8.37 13.64 -33.26
N PRO A 31 -9.03 13.17 -34.35
CA PRO A 31 -8.84 11.82 -34.88
C PRO A 31 -7.79 11.66 -35.99
N TRP A 32 -7.32 10.41 -36.10
CA TRP A 32 -6.40 9.87 -37.11
C TRP A 32 -7.04 9.78 -38.51
N ASN A 33 -6.27 10.11 -39.56
CA ASN A 33 -6.57 9.78 -40.96
C ASN A 33 -5.28 9.37 -41.71
N PRO A 34 -5.21 8.17 -42.31
CA PRO A 34 -4.00 7.68 -42.95
C PRO A 34 -3.94 8.11 -44.42
N LYS A 35 -2.85 8.75 -44.83
CA LYS A 35 -2.26 8.61 -46.18
C LYS A 35 -0.97 9.40 -46.36
N SER A 36 -0.09 8.78 -47.13
CA SER A 36 1.09 9.29 -47.84
C SER A 36 2.45 9.21 -47.14
N SER A 37 3.28 8.39 -47.78
CA SER A 37 4.71 8.24 -47.66
C SER A 37 5.46 9.42 -48.29
N ALA A 38 6.59 9.81 -47.70
CA ALA A 38 7.90 10.01 -48.36
C ALA A 38 8.78 11.08 -47.68
N ARG A 39 10.02 10.64 -47.39
CA ARG A 39 11.31 11.34 -47.49
C ARG A 39 11.60 12.57 -46.61
N PHE A 40 12.59 12.38 -45.76
CA PHE A 40 13.42 13.39 -45.11
C PHE A 40 14.06 14.35 -46.13
N THR A 41 13.87 15.65 -45.90
CA THR A 41 14.77 16.72 -46.36
C THR A 41 14.83 17.81 -45.28
N GLU A 42 15.98 18.48 -45.22
CA GLU A 42 16.50 19.33 -44.16
C GLU A 42 15.62 20.55 -43.81
N ALA A 43 15.66 20.94 -42.52
CA ALA A 43 14.91 22.07 -41.98
C ALA A 43 15.59 23.42 -42.29
N PRO A 44 14.84 24.48 -42.66
CA PRO A 44 15.38 25.83 -42.75
C PRO A 44 15.33 26.56 -41.40
N GLU A 45 16.41 27.27 -41.08
CA GLU A 45 16.54 28.17 -39.92
C GLU A 45 15.44 29.24 -39.88
N MET A 46 14.66 29.25 -38.79
CA MET A 46 13.64 30.26 -38.55
C MET A 46 14.19 31.35 -37.62
N LYS A 47 14.39 32.55 -38.16
CA LYS A 47 14.76 33.75 -37.40
C LYS A 47 13.60 34.19 -36.50
N VAL A 48 13.71 33.93 -35.20
CA VAL A 48 12.75 34.41 -34.19
C VAL A 48 13.03 35.88 -33.88
N ARG A 49 12.04 36.76 -34.11
CA ARG A 49 12.05 38.15 -33.62
C ARG A 49 11.65 38.15 -32.14
N PRO A 50 12.32 38.91 -31.26
CA PRO A 50 11.96 38.95 -29.85
C PRO A 50 10.72 39.85 -29.68
N PHE A 51 9.55 39.24 -29.52
CA PHE A 51 8.45 39.92 -28.84
C PHE A 51 8.69 39.79 -27.34
N ILE A 52 9.03 40.92 -26.71
CA ILE A 52 8.99 41.08 -25.26
C ILE A 52 7.51 41.00 -24.86
N VAL A 53 7.09 39.82 -24.41
CA VAL A 53 5.83 39.67 -23.68
C VAL A 53 6.20 39.60 -22.20
N ALA A 54 6.14 40.75 -21.55
CA ALA A 54 6.17 40.82 -20.10
C ALA A 54 4.85 40.26 -19.56
N PHE A 55 4.80 38.95 -19.30
CA PHE A 55 3.79 38.37 -18.43
C PHE A 55 4.33 38.36 -16.99
N ALA A 56 3.92 39.38 -16.24
CA ALA A 56 3.92 39.31 -14.79
C ALA A 56 2.87 38.27 -14.36
N LEU A 57 3.32 37.05 -14.12
CA LEU A 57 2.58 36.00 -13.41
C LEU A 57 3.45 35.42 -12.30
N ALA A 58 3.99 36.31 -11.47
CA ALA A 58 4.37 35.97 -10.10
C ALA A 58 3.12 36.07 -9.21
N ALA A 59 2.10 35.26 -9.53
CA ALA A 59 0.99 35.03 -8.62
C ALA A 59 1.35 33.79 -7.79
N ALA A 60 2.06 34.05 -6.70
CA ALA A 60 2.05 33.29 -5.45
C ALA A 60 1.68 31.78 -5.57
N CYS A 61 2.65 30.93 -5.90
CA CYS A 61 2.78 29.68 -5.16
C CYS A 61 3.34 30.03 -3.77
N THR A 62 2.54 30.69 -2.94
CA THR A 62 2.77 30.59 -1.50
C THR A 62 2.35 29.17 -1.16
N ASP A 63 3.32 28.30 -0.89
CA ASP A 63 3.02 27.08 -0.14
C ASP A 63 2.17 27.53 1.05
N PRO A 64 0.93 27.03 1.21
CA PRO A 64 0.16 27.36 2.40
C PRO A 64 1.07 27.03 3.58
N ALA A 65 1.25 28.01 4.48
CA ALA A 65 2.02 27.79 5.69
C ALA A 65 1.55 26.45 6.29
N PRO A 66 2.47 25.54 6.65
CA PRO A 66 2.09 24.21 7.10
C PRO A 66 1.04 24.39 8.19
N VAL A 67 -0.12 23.74 8.01
CA VAL A 67 -1.20 23.81 8.99
C VAL A 67 -0.61 23.37 10.31
N ALA A 68 -0.47 24.32 11.23
CA ALA A 68 0.06 24.02 12.55
C ALA A 68 -0.94 23.09 13.23
N TYR A 69 -0.54 21.83 13.42
CA TYR A 69 -1.34 20.91 14.22
C TYR A 69 -1.27 21.40 15.68
N HIS A 70 -2.39 21.92 16.17
CA HIS A 70 -2.50 22.49 17.53
C HIS A 70 -2.68 21.44 18.63
N GLY A 71 -2.57 20.15 18.31
CA GLY A 71 -2.88 19.06 19.23
C GLY A 71 -4.38 18.83 19.41
N LEU A 72 -4.72 17.86 20.24
CA LEU A 72 -6.09 17.66 20.72
C LEU A 72 -6.38 18.62 21.89
N PRO A 73 -7.64 19.03 22.10
CA PRO A 73 -8.02 19.82 23.26
C PRO A 73 -7.61 19.16 24.58
N GLU A 74 -7.08 19.94 25.52
CA GLU A 74 -6.62 19.44 26.82
C GLU A 74 -7.72 18.73 27.61
N ASP A 75 -8.96 19.21 27.51
CA ASP A 75 -10.12 18.60 28.16
C ASP A 75 -10.59 17.31 27.48
N LEU A 76 -10.15 17.06 26.25
CA LEU A 76 -10.33 15.78 25.57
C LEU A 76 -9.27 14.77 26.04
N ILE A 77 -8.00 15.19 26.14
CA ILE A 77 -6.90 14.32 26.61
C ILE A 77 -7.04 13.99 28.10
N HIS A 78 -7.43 14.99 28.90
CA HIS A 78 -7.60 14.92 30.35
C HIS A 78 -9.04 15.25 30.76
N PRO A 79 -9.99 14.35 30.47
CA PRO A 79 -11.39 14.57 30.79
C PRO A 79 -11.61 14.66 32.29
N LYS A 80 -12.53 15.55 32.69
CA LYS A 80 -12.84 15.82 34.10
C LYS A 80 -14.07 15.03 34.55
N GLY A 81 -13.93 14.44 35.74
CA GLY A 81 -14.98 13.65 36.36
C GLY A 81 -15.07 12.25 35.76
N ARG A 82 -15.65 11.34 36.54
CA ARG A 82 -15.91 9.96 36.14
C ARG A 82 -17.20 9.51 36.82
N GLN A 83 -18.21 9.23 36.02
CA GLN A 83 -19.45 8.60 36.46
C GLN A 83 -19.56 7.21 35.82
N VAL A 84 -19.91 6.21 36.63
CA VAL A 84 -20.22 4.86 36.16
C VAL A 84 -21.72 4.78 35.89
N LEU A 85 -22.09 4.37 34.69
CA LEU A 85 -23.47 4.09 34.29
C LEU A 85 -23.79 2.61 34.50
N PRO A 86 -25.07 2.25 34.68
CA PRO A 86 -25.47 0.84 34.85
C PRO A 86 -25.30 0.00 33.58
N ASP A 87 -25.23 0.63 32.41
CA ASP A 87 -25.05 -0.03 31.12
C ASP A 87 -23.62 -0.57 30.93
N THR A 88 -23.47 -1.52 30.00
CA THR A 88 -22.18 -2.07 29.58
C THR A 88 -21.96 -1.91 28.09
N ILE A 89 -20.70 -1.74 27.68
CA ILE A 89 -20.26 -1.92 26.29
C ILE A 89 -19.42 -3.19 26.25
N ILE A 90 -19.92 -4.19 25.50
CA ILE A 90 -19.43 -5.57 25.53
C ILE A 90 -19.48 -6.13 26.96
N TYR A 91 -18.34 -6.21 27.66
CA TYR A 91 -18.21 -6.76 29.01
C TYR A 91 -17.69 -5.74 30.04
N HIS A 92 -17.64 -4.45 29.70
CA HIS A 92 -17.19 -3.38 30.61
C HIS A 92 -18.31 -2.40 30.98
N PRO A 93 -18.40 -1.95 32.25
CA PRO A 93 -19.28 -0.84 32.63
C PRO A 93 -18.98 0.43 31.82
N VAL A 94 -20.02 1.17 31.44
CA VAL A 94 -19.86 2.45 30.75
C VAL A 94 -19.42 3.51 31.75
N HIS A 95 -18.27 4.13 31.48
CA HIS A 95 -17.79 5.30 32.22
C HIS A 95 -17.99 6.55 31.35
N VAL A 96 -18.47 7.64 31.94
CA VAL A 96 -18.61 8.93 31.26
C VAL A 96 -17.95 10.07 32.02
N ASP A 97 -17.54 11.10 31.29
CA ASP A 97 -17.07 12.36 31.85
C ASP A 97 -18.24 13.25 32.33
N ASN A 98 -17.93 14.42 32.89
CA ASN A 98 -18.95 15.37 33.35
C ASN A 98 -19.85 15.94 32.22
N LYS A 99 -19.48 15.76 30.95
CA LYS A 99 -20.26 16.19 29.78
C LYS A 99 -21.06 15.03 29.16
N GLY A 100 -20.95 13.82 29.72
CA GLY A 100 -21.60 12.61 29.22
C GLY A 100 -20.83 11.90 28.08
N GLY A 101 -19.59 12.30 27.79
CA GLY A 101 -18.73 11.62 26.82
C GLY A 101 -18.17 10.30 27.38
N ILE A 102 -18.14 9.25 26.55
CA ILE A 102 -17.64 7.92 26.96
C ILE A 102 -16.13 7.99 27.20
N LEU A 103 -15.70 7.49 28.35
CA LEU A 103 -14.31 7.41 28.77
C LEU A 103 -13.72 6.03 28.42
N PRO A 104 -12.43 5.96 28.05
CA PRO A 104 -11.76 4.67 27.89
C PRO A 104 -11.73 3.88 29.20
N TRP A 105 -11.68 2.55 29.07
CA TRP A 105 -11.69 1.65 30.22
C TRP A 105 -10.34 1.58 30.92
N TYR A 106 -9.24 1.65 30.17
CA TYR A 106 -7.89 1.51 30.73
C TYR A 106 -7.48 2.72 31.58
N SER A 107 -7.54 3.92 31.01
CA SER A 107 -7.28 5.19 31.71
C SER A 107 -8.26 6.26 31.23
N THR A 108 -8.57 7.24 32.10
CA THR A 108 -9.28 8.45 31.61
C THR A 108 -8.39 9.30 30.72
N ASN A 109 -7.07 9.18 30.81
CA ASN A 109 -6.15 9.82 29.89
C ASN A 109 -6.20 9.10 28.53
N LEU A 110 -6.53 9.85 27.47
CA LEU A 110 -6.61 9.28 26.12
C LEU A 110 -5.25 8.78 25.63
N GLY A 111 -4.17 9.51 25.89
CA GLY A 111 -2.82 9.14 25.48
C GLY A 111 -2.40 7.80 26.08
N GLU A 112 -2.60 7.62 27.39
CA GLU A 112 -2.32 6.34 28.07
C GLU A 112 -3.19 5.19 27.53
N SER A 113 -4.45 5.46 27.19
CA SER A 113 -5.35 4.43 26.66
C SER A 113 -4.99 4.01 25.24
N TYR A 114 -4.64 4.96 24.37
CA TYR A 114 -4.16 4.64 23.02
C TYR A 114 -2.82 3.90 23.08
N ASP A 115 -1.88 4.38 23.89
CA ASP A 115 -0.57 3.72 24.08
C ASP A 115 -0.76 2.28 24.58
N HIS A 116 -1.66 2.06 25.54
CA HIS A 116 -1.98 0.72 26.03
C HIS A 116 -2.48 -0.23 24.93
N VAL A 117 -3.47 0.19 24.14
CA VAL A 117 -4.04 -0.65 23.09
C VAL A 117 -3.02 -0.98 22.00
N LEU A 118 -2.23 0.01 21.58
CA LEU A 118 -1.16 -0.21 20.59
C LEU A 118 -0.11 -1.19 21.11
N ASN A 119 0.32 -1.04 22.37
CA ASN A 119 1.26 -1.97 23.00
C ASN A 119 0.68 -3.38 23.15
N LEU A 120 -0.61 -3.54 23.45
CA LEU A 120 -1.24 -4.85 23.51
C LEU A 120 -1.19 -5.56 22.15
N VAL A 121 -1.53 -4.86 21.07
CA VAL A 121 -1.51 -5.42 19.71
C VAL A 121 -0.09 -5.86 19.33
N TRP A 122 0.91 -5.00 19.54
CA TRP A 122 2.30 -5.33 19.23
C TRP A 122 2.85 -6.46 20.10
N ASN A 123 2.55 -6.45 21.41
CA ASN A 123 2.96 -7.51 22.31
C ASN A 123 2.33 -8.86 21.94
N PHE A 124 1.08 -8.88 21.50
CA PHE A 124 0.47 -10.09 20.97
C PHE A 124 1.17 -10.55 19.68
N TRP A 125 1.37 -9.65 18.72
CA TRP A 125 1.96 -9.98 17.42
C TRP A 125 3.38 -10.52 17.53
N LYS A 126 4.27 -9.83 18.26
CA LYS A 126 5.68 -10.20 18.36
C LYS A 126 5.94 -11.48 19.17
N ASN A 127 4.98 -11.88 20.01
CA ASN A 127 5.03 -13.11 20.80
C ASN A 127 4.10 -14.19 20.25
N MET A 128 3.54 -13.98 19.06
CA MET A 128 2.77 -15.01 18.38
C MET A 128 3.65 -16.23 18.14
N GLU A 129 3.06 -17.41 18.19
CA GLU A 129 3.81 -18.65 18.05
C GLU A 129 4.39 -18.82 16.65
N VAL A 130 5.41 -19.67 16.57
CA VAL A 130 5.93 -20.19 15.31
C VAL A 130 5.08 -21.40 14.93
N ASP A 131 4.72 -21.48 13.66
CA ASP A 131 3.93 -22.55 13.09
C ASP A 131 4.76 -23.81 12.80
N SER A 132 4.11 -24.89 12.39
CA SER A 132 4.70 -26.21 12.11
C SER A 132 5.86 -26.16 11.10
N ASN A 133 5.83 -25.19 10.18
CA ASN A 133 6.83 -24.98 9.14
C ASN A 133 7.98 -24.03 9.54
N GLY A 134 8.00 -23.56 10.79
CA GLY A 134 9.06 -22.68 11.30
C GLY A 134 8.86 -21.20 10.99
N MET A 135 7.76 -20.82 10.33
CA MET A 135 7.39 -19.42 10.14
C MET A 135 6.62 -18.86 11.32
N GLN A 136 6.63 -17.54 11.48
CA GLN A 136 5.69 -16.89 12.38
C GLN A 136 4.25 -17.14 11.92
N TYR A 137 3.34 -17.43 12.85
CA TYR A 137 1.96 -17.83 12.54
C TYR A 137 1.25 -16.86 11.58
N TYR A 138 1.46 -15.55 11.74
CA TYR A 138 0.87 -14.51 10.87
C TYR A 138 1.37 -14.55 9.41
N MET A 139 2.36 -15.37 9.07
CA MET A 139 2.78 -15.60 7.69
C MET A 139 1.97 -16.71 7.00
N ASN A 140 1.35 -17.62 7.77
CA ASN A 140 0.58 -18.75 7.23
C ASN A 140 -0.92 -18.46 7.23
N HIS A 141 -1.42 -17.80 8.28
CA HIS A 141 -2.83 -17.79 8.64
C HIS A 141 -3.42 -16.38 8.61
N GLN A 142 -4.62 -16.26 8.04
CA GLN A 142 -5.31 -14.97 7.99
C GLN A 142 -5.97 -14.54 9.30
N VAL A 143 -6.18 -15.47 10.23
CA VAL A 143 -6.78 -15.23 11.54
C VAL A 143 -6.04 -16.05 12.57
N TRP A 144 -5.82 -15.47 13.75
CA TRP A 144 -5.35 -16.24 14.89
C TRP A 144 -6.47 -17.10 15.47
N ASP A 145 -6.23 -18.40 15.55
CA ASP A 145 -7.10 -19.37 16.22
C ASP A 145 -6.22 -20.36 17.01
N PRO A 146 -6.58 -20.71 18.27
CA PRO A 146 -5.84 -21.71 19.04
C PRO A 146 -5.71 -23.08 18.36
N SER A 147 -6.64 -23.43 17.48
CA SER A 147 -6.65 -24.66 16.69
C SER A 147 -6.05 -24.52 15.29
N HIS A 148 -5.46 -23.35 15.01
CA HIS A 148 -4.92 -22.91 13.72
C HIS A 148 -5.99 -22.74 12.65
N ASP A 149 -6.03 -21.58 12.02
CA ASP A 149 -7.01 -21.33 10.96
C ASP A 149 -6.70 -22.22 9.74
N LYS A 150 -7.71 -22.81 9.13
CA LYS A 150 -7.50 -23.65 7.93
C LYS A 150 -7.27 -22.84 6.65
N ARG A 151 -7.38 -21.52 6.72
CA ARG A 151 -7.32 -20.61 5.57
C ARG A 151 -5.97 -19.92 5.57
N GLY A 152 -5.37 -19.91 4.39
CA GLY A 152 -4.12 -19.23 4.13
C GLY A 152 -4.21 -17.72 4.38
N LEU A 153 -3.06 -17.09 4.51
CA LEU A 153 -2.87 -15.66 4.41
C LEU A 153 -3.52 -15.17 3.12
N GLY A 154 -4.30 -14.09 3.18
CA GLY A 154 -5.08 -13.63 2.03
C GLY A 154 -5.08 -12.11 1.84
N GLY A 155 -5.03 -11.68 0.58
CA GLY A 155 -5.23 -10.28 0.22
C GLY A 155 -4.07 -9.39 0.67
N ASP A 156 -4.38 -8.26 1.32
CA ASP A 156 -3.40 -7.23 1.70
C ASP A 156 -2.81 -7.39 3.12
N GLN A 157 -2.97 -8.54 3.79
CA GLN A 157 -2.67 -8.64 5.22
C GLN A 157 -1.22 -8.29 5.59
N ILE A 158 -0.24 -8.74 4.80
CA ILE A 158 1.17 -8.39 5.04
C ILE A 158 1.41 -6.90 4.79
N MET A 159 0.83 -6.35 3.73
CA MET A 159 0.98 -4.93 3.39
C MET A 159 0.36 -4.05 4.46
N MET A 160 -0.86 -4.38 4.92
CA MET A 160 -1.54 -3.70 6.02
C MET A 160 -0.74 -3.77 7.33
N ALA A 161 -0.12 -4.92 7.63
CA ALA A 161 0.76 -5.06 8.78
C ALA A 161 2.00 -4.15 8.63
N MET A 162 2.63 -4.12 7.45
CA MET A 162 3.77 -3.24 7.17
C MET A 162 3.41 -1.75 7.33
N SER A 163 2.29 -1.29 6.77
CA SER A 163 1.86 0.11 6.95
C SER A 163 1.60 0.43 8.43
N SER A 164 1.01 -0.50 9.16
CA SER A 164 0.72 -0.35 10.60
C SER A 164 2.00 -0.27 11.42
N TRP A 165 3.02 -1.08 11.10
CA TRP A 165 4.32 -1.06 11.77
C TRP A 165 5.17 0.15 11.39
N ASP A 166 5.06 0.68 10.18
CA ASP A 166 5.67 1.97 9.83
C ASP A 166 5.12 3.08 10.75
N LEU A 167 3.79 3.20 10.84
CA LEU A 167 3.14 4.19 11.69
C LEU A 167 3.53 4.02 13.16
N TYR A 168 3.55 2.77 13.65
CA TYR A 168 3.88 2.49 15.04
C TYR A 168 5.36 2.69 15.36
N TYR A 169 6.26 2.44 14.42
CA TYR A 169 7.68 2.79 14.54
C TYR A 169 7.85 4.30 14.66
N ASN A 170 7.17 5.07 13.81
CA ASN A 170 7.26 6.55 13.88
C ASN A 170 6.69 7.11 15.20
N TYR A 171 5.79 6.38 15.86
CA TYR A 171 5.28 6.71 17.19
C TYR A 171 6.24 6.32 18.33
N THR A 172 6.85 5.13 18.27
CA THR A 172 7.60 4.54 19.41
C THR A 172 9.12 4.61 19.28
N GLY A 173 9.65 4.59 18.07
CA GLY A 173 11.07 4.32 17.79
C GLY A 173 11.50 2.87 18.05
N ASP A 174 10.58 1.91 18.21
CA ASP A 174 10.92 0.51 18.46
C ASP A 174 11.45 -0.18 17.18
N GLU A 175 12.76 -0.35 17.07
CA GLU A 175 13.44 -0.98 15.93
C GLU A 175 12.99 -2.43 15.66
N SER A 176 12.39 -3.13 16.65
CA SER A 176 11.88 -4.48 16.40
C SER A 176 10.71 -4.51 15.40
N LEU A 177 10.02 -3.37 15.20
CA LEU A 177 9.02 -3.20 14.14
C LEU A 177 9.67 -3.21 12.75
N ILE A 178 10.82 -2.56 12.59
CA ILE A 178 11.57 -2.56 11.33
C ILE A 178 12.06 -3.98 11.02
N GLU A 179 12.59 -4.69 12.01
CA GLU A 179 13.03 -6.08 11.82
C GLU A 179 11.85 -7.00 11.46
N ASN A 180 10.67 -6.78 12.03
CA ASN A 180 9.47 -7.53 11.64
C ASN A 180 9.03 -7.24 10.20
N MET A 181 9.04 -5.98 9.77
CA MET A 181 8.77 -5.63 8.38
C MET A 181 9.79 -6.24 7.41
N LYS A 182 11.08 -6.26 7.78
CA LYS A 182 12.13 -6.92 6.99
C LYS A 182 11.90 -8.43 6.88
N TYR A 183 11.49 -9.08 7.98
CA TYR A 183 11.12 -10.49 7.98
C TYR A 183 9.94 -10.77 7.05
N MET A 184 8.83 -10.04 7.20
CA MET A 184 7.64 -10.20 6.35
C MET A 184 7.97 -9.98 4.87
N ALA A 185 8.57 -8.84 4.53
CA ALA A 185 8.89 -8.49 3.14
C ALA A 185 9.91 -9.45 2.52
N GLY A 186 10.98 -9.78 3.26
CA GLY A 186 12.02 -10.67 2.79
C GLY A 186 11.49 -12.09 2.56
N TYR A 187 10.69 -12.61 3.48
CA TYR A 187 10.09 -13.92 3.33
C TYR A 187 9.11 -13.95 2.16
N TYR A 188 8.22 -12.95 2.07
CA TYR A 188 7.21 -12.91 1.02
C TYR A 188 7.86 -12.81 -0.37
N LEU A 189 8.84 -11.93 -0.57
CA LEU A 189 9.61 -11.83 -1.82
C LEU A 189 10.28 -13.15 -2.24
N ALA A 190 10.76 -13.94 -1.28
CA ALA A 190 11.44 -15.20 -1.58
C ALA A 190 10.47 -16.34 -1.94
N HIS A 191 9.18 -16.23 -1.61
CA HIS A 191 8.25 -17.36 -1.63
C HIS A 191 6.90 -17.08 -2.30
N SER A 192 6.68 -15.89 -2.86
CA SER A 192 5.40 -15.53 -3.50
C SER A 192 5.50 -15.04 -4.93
N LEU A 193 6.68 -14.78 -5.48
CA LEU A 193 6.78 -14.15 -6.79
C LEU A 193 6.49 -15.12 -7.93
N SER A 194 5.71 -14.66 -8.91
CA SER A 194 5.56 -15.33 -10.19
C SER A 194 6.92 -15.41 -10.93
N PRO A 195 7.14 -16.47 -11.75
CA PRO A 195 8.36 -16.61 -12.52
C PRO A 195 8.67 -15.39 -13.40
N PRO A 196 9.96 -15.06 -13.65
CA PRO A 196 10.34 -13.90 -14.46
C PRO A 196 9.96 -14.03 -15.95
N ASP A 197 9.66 -15.24 -16.42
CA ASP A 197 9.19 -15.54 -17.77
C ASP A 197 7.66 -15.74 -17.87
N ALA A 198 6.93 -15.53 -16.78
CA ALA A 198 5.47 -15.55 -16.78
C ALA A 198 4.89 -14.37 -17.57
N GLU A 199 3.62 -14.48 -17.99
CA GLU A 199 2.91 -13.35 -18.61
C GLU A 199 2.79 -12.14 -17.67
N TRP A 200 2.69 -12.36 -16.35
CA TRP A 200 2.71 -11.34 -15.31
C TRP A 200 3.90 -11.58 -14.36
N PRO A 201 5.13 -11.22 -14.76
CA PRO A 201 6.33 -11.61 -14.04
C PRO A 201 6.57 -10.78 -12.77
N ASN A 202 7.25 -11.38 -11.79
CA ASN A 202 7.70 -10.74 -10.55
C ASN A 202 6.59 -10.16 -9.65
N LEU A 203 5.34 -10.61 -9.81
CA LEU A 203 4.24 -10.19 -8.97
C LEU A 203 3.98 -11.23 -7.87
N PRO A 204 3.69 -10.81 -6.62
CA PRO A 204 3.41 -11.75 -5.55
C PRO A 204 2.04 -12.41 -5.70
N TYR A 205 1.96 -13.70 -5.38
CA TYR A 205 0.71 -14.42 -5.15
C TYR A 205 0.13 -14.02 -3.78
N PRO A 206 -1.14 -13.58 -3.72
CA PRO A 206 -1.76 -13.06 -2.49
C PRO A 206 -2.26 -14.16 -1.53
N TYR A 207 -2.05 -15.44 -1.85
CA TYR A 207 -2.55 -16.56 -1.05
C TYR A 207 -1.65 -17.81 -1.13
N ASN A 208 -1.49 -18.50 0.01
CA ASN A 208 -0.85 -19.81 0.15
C ASN A 208 -1.90 -20.93 0.08
N MET A 209 -1.98 -21.63 -1.06
CA MET A 209 -2.98 -22.68 -1.27
C MET A 209 -2.79 -23.89 -0.35
N ASN A 210 -1.54 -24.15 0.04
CA ASN A 210 -1.21 -25.05 1.13
C ASN A 210 -0.67 -24.21 2.29
N VAL A 211 -1.49 -24.05 3.33
CA VAL A 211 -1.28 -23.12 4.44
C VAL A 211 0.12 -23.23 5.02
N GLU A 212 0.55 -24.44 5.37
CA GLU A 212 1.82 -24.70 6.04
C GLU A 212 2.99 -24.95 5.06
N SER A 213 2.81 -24.72 3.75
CA SER A 213 3.90 -24.95 2.77
C SER A 213 5.02 -23.91 2.83
N GLY A 214 4.73 -22.73 3.40
CA GLY A 214 5.64 -21.58 3.33
C GLY A 214 5.78 -20.99 1.92
N ILE A 215 4.91 -21.38 0.98
CA ILE A 215 4.87 -20.88 -0.40
C ILE A 215 3.49 -20.26 -0.67
N TYR A 216 3.49 -19.10 -1.33
CA TYR A 216 2.28 -18.44 -1.80
C TYR A 216 2.19 -18.64 -3.30
N ASP A 217 1.10 -19.23 -3.77
CA ASP A 217 1.00 -19.76 -5.12
C ASP A 217 -0.39 -19.60 -5.75
N GLY A 218 -1.25 -18.76 -5.19
CA GLY A 218 -2.54 -18.50 -5.82
C GLY A 218 -3.40 -17.41 -5.18
N ASP A 219 -4.70 -17.57 -5.41
CA ASP A 219 -5.78 -16.74 -4.92
C ASP A 219 -6.75 -17.61 -4.10
N MET A 220 -7.28 -17.05 -3.01
CA MET A 220 -8.19 -17.76 -2.10
C MET A 220 -9.45 -18.32 -2.79
N ILE A 221 -9.97 -17.63 -3.80
CA ILE A 221 -11.27 -17.93 -4.42
C ILE A 221 -11.11 -18.73 -5.70
N ILE A 222 -10.24 -18.27 -6.61
CA ILE A 222 -10.10 -18.90 -7.94
C ILE A 222 -8.90 -19.84 -8.05
N GLY A 223 -8.07 -19.91 -7.00
CA GLY A 223 -7.10 -20.97 -6.81
C GLY A 223 -5.69 -20.68 -7.31
N LYS A 224 -4.94 -21.76 -7.50
CA LYS A 224 -3.51 -21.76 -7.80
C LYS A 224 -3.20 -21.04 -9.13
N GLY A 225 -2.06 -20.35 -9.17
CA GLY A 225 -1.56 -19.65 -10.35
C GLY A 225 -2.19 -18.28 -10.58
N TYR A 226 -3.24 -17.91 -9.83
CA TYR A 226 -3.86 -16.60 -9.93
C TYR A 226 -3.27 -15.60 -8.95
N LEU A 227 -3.03 -14.38 -9.44
CA LEU A 227 -2.60 -13.24 -8.66
C LEU A 227 -3.60 -12.08 -8.75
N GLN A 228 -3.40 -11.09 -7.90
CA GLN A 228 -4.22 -9.87 -7.83
C GLN A 228 -3.32 -8.63 -8.04
N PRO A 229 -3.42 -7.92 -9.18
CA PRO A 229 -2.56 -6.78 -9.49
C PRO A 229 -2.60 -5.63 -8.48
N ASP A 230 -3.75 -5.40 -7.83
CA ASP A 230 -3.88 -4.40 -6.78
C ASP A 230 -3.05 -4.74 -5.54
N LYS A 231 -3.02 -6.02 -5.14
CA LYS A 231 -2.20 -6.52 -4.02
C LYS A 231 -0.72 -6.40 -4.30
N ALA A 232 -0.32 -6.70 -5.54
CA ALA A 232 1.05 -6.44 -5.98
C ALA A 232 1.42 -4.96 -5.87
N GLY A 233 0.52 -4.06 -6.29
CA GLY A 233 0.69 -2.61 -6.15
C GLY A 233 0.88 -2.18 -4.70
N SER A 234 0.00 -2.61 -3.79
CA SER A 234 0.13 -2.37 -2.35
C SER A 234 1.48 -2.85 -1.81
N PHE A 235 1.94 -4.04 -2.23
CA PHE A 235 3.24 -4.54 -1.77
C PHE A 235 4.41 -3.72 -2.30
N GLY A 236 4.37 -3.33 -3.58
CA GLY A 236 5.35 -2.41 -4.16
C GLY A 236 5.46 -1.09 -3.40
N TYR A 237 4.33 -0.54 -2.93
CA TYR A 237 4.30 0.66 -2.08
C TYR A 237 5.08 0.46 -0.77
N GLU A 238 4.75 -0.62 -0.05
CA GLU A 238 5.36 -0.92 1.25
C GLU A 238 6.86 -1.20 1.12
N LEU A 239 7.29 -1.81 0.02
CA LEU A 239 8.71 -2.03 -0.27
C LEU A 239 9.49 -0.71 -0.47
N VAL A 240 8.89 0.30 -1.10
CA VAL A 240 9.50 1.64 -1.22
C VAL A 240 9.65 2.29 0.15
N HIS A 241 8.63 2.18 1.01
CA HIS A 241 8.69 2.69 2.38
C HIS A 241 9.78 1.99 3.20
N LEU A 242 9.85 0.67 3.11
CA LEU A 242 10.87 -0.11 3.80
C LEU A 242 12.28 0.22 3.28
N TYR A 243 12.46 0.41 1.97
CA TYR A 243 13.72 0.89 1.40
C TYR A 243 14.12 2.26 1.98
N LYS A 244 13.19 3.23 2.04
CA LYS A 244 13.47 4.57 2.59
C LYS A 244 13.94 4.53 4.04
N LYS A 245 13.47 3.57 4.83
CA LYS A 245 13.87 3.37 6.24
C LYS A 245 15.19 2.63 6.40
N THR A 246 15.41 1.60 5.59
CA THR A 246 16.52 0.66 5.80
C THR A 246 17.73 0.92 4.91
N GLY A 247 17.54 1.57 3.76
CA GLY A 247 18.55 1.72 2.71
C GLY A 247 18.86 0.43 1.94
N ASP A 248 18.16 -0.68 2.19
CA ASP A 248 18.41 -1.96 1.54
C ASP A 248 17.83 -1.97 0.11
N GLU A 249 18.71 -1.89 -0.89
CA GLU A 249 18.36 -1.71 -2.30
C GLU A 249 17.50 -2.83 -2.87
N LYS A 250 17.52 -4.04 -2.28
CA LYS A 250 16.72 -5.18 -2.76
C LYS A 250 15.21 -4.88 -2.72
N TYR A 251 14.76 -4.07 -1.76
CA TYR A 251 13.36 -3.70 -1.63
C TYR A 251 12.96 -2.72 -2.73
N LEU A 252 13.83 -1.75 -3.05
CA LEU A 252 13.61 -0.84 -4.17
C LEU A 252 13.62 -1.58 -5.51
N GLU A 253 14.56 -2.51 -5.70
CA GLU A 253 14.63 -3.31 -6.92
C GLU A 253 13.35 -4.12 -7.13
N ALA A 254 12.87 -4.81 -6.09
CA ALA A 254 11.62 -5.55 -6.16
C ALA A 254 10.41 -4.65 -6.45
N ALA A 255 10.32 -3.49 -5.79
CA ALA A 255 9.26 -2.51 -6.05
C ALA A 255 9.28 -2.01 -7.50
N VAL A 256 10.46 -1.74 -8.06
CA VAL A 256 10.63 -1.33 -9.46
C VAL A 256 10.20 -2.45 -10.41
N ASN A 257 10.54 -3.70 -10.13
CA ASN A 257 10.10 -4.84 -10.95
C ASN A 257 8.58 -5.00 -10.95
N ILE A 258 7.94 -4.90 -9.79
CA ILE A 258 6.48 -4.89 -9.66
C ILE A 258 5.87 -3.73 -10.46
N ALA A 259 6.38 -2.52 -10.28
CA ALA A 259 5.88 -1.33 -10.97
C ALA A 259 6.02 -1.43 -12.49
N ASN A 260 7.14 -1.97 -12.98
CA ASN A 260 7.35 -2.19 -14.41
C ASN A 260 6.36 -3.19 -14.99
N THR A 261 6.10 -4.31 -14.29
CA THR A 261 5.09 -5.28 -14.73
C THR A 261 3.70 -4.65 -14.77
N LEU A 262 3.29 -3.93 -13.72
CA LEU A 262 1.99 -3.27 -13.68
C LEU A 262 1.86 -2.20 -14.78
N ALA A 263 2.88 -1.37 -14.98
CA ALA A 263 2.90 -0.34 -16.02
C ALA A 263 2.86 -0.94 -17.44
N ALA A 264 3.47 -2.09 -17.67
CA ALA A 264 3.41 -2.78 -18.96
C ALA A 264 2.04 -3.42 -19.26
N LYS A 265 1.25 -3.70 -18.21
CA LYS A 265 -0.06 -4.37 -18.32
C LYS A 265 -1.25 -3.42 -18.16
N VAL A 266 -1.02 -2.15 -17.85
CA VAL A 266 -2.08 -1.16 -17.67
C VAL A 266 -2.85 -0.93 -18.98
N GLN A 267 -4.16 -0.82 -18.88
CA GLN A 267 -5.06 -0.43 -19.97
C GLN A 267 -5.84 0.82 -19.57
N PRO A 268 -6.43 1.56 -20.52
CA PRO A 268 -7.37 2.62 -20.17
C PRO A 268 -8.51 2.07 -19.31
N GLY A 269 -8.72 2.69 -18.14
CA GLY A 269 -9.89 2.43 -17.31
C GLY A 269 -11.05 3.38 -17.63
N ASP A 270 -12.24 3.00 -17.21
CA ASP A 270 -13.45 3.83 -17.26
C ASP A 270 -14.31 3.59 -16.00
N ASN A 271 -15.56 4.05 -15.99
CA ASN A 271 -16.46 3.91 -14.84
C ASN A 271 -16.78 2.45 -14.49
N ASP A 272 -16.69 1.56 -15.48
CA ASP A 272 -17.11 0.16 -15.37
C ASP A 272 -15.91 -0.80 -15.41
N ASN A 273 -14.74 -0.34 -15.86
CA ASN A 273 -13.54 -1.15 -16.08
C ASN A 273 -12.31 -0.54 -15.38
N SER A 274 -11.72 -1.30 -14.47
CA SER A 274 -10.43 -0.95 -13.87
C SER A 274 -9.28 -1.05 -14.89
N PRO A 275 -8.21 -0.23 -14.76
CA PRO A 275 -7.02 -0.32 -15.61
C PRO A 275 -6.28 -1.66 -15.60
N TRP A 276 -6.54 -2.50 -14.58
CA TRP A 276 -6.05 -3.87 -14.45
C TRP A 276 -7.21 -4.81 -14.11
N PRO A 277 -7.15 -6.10 -14.50
CA PRO A 277 -8.11 -7.09 -14.05
C PRO A 277 -7.99 -7.27 -12.53
N PHE A 278 -9.11 -7.62 -11.88
CA PHE A 278 -9.09 -7.90 -10.45
C PHE A 278 -8.27 -9.17 -10.12
N ARG A 279 -8.34 -10.18 -11.00
CA ARG A 279 -7.54 -11.39 -10.89
C ARG A 279 -7.03 -11.84 -12.26
N VAL A 280 -5.84 -12.43 -12.29
CA VAL A 280 -5.23 -12.92 -13.52
C VAL A 280 -4.29 -14.09 -13.25
N HIS A 281 -4.30 -15.10 -14.11
CA HIS A 281 -3.36 -16.20 -14.02
C HIS A 281 -1.97 -15.72 -14.44
N ALA A 282 -0.98 -15.89 -13.58
CA ALA A 282 0.35 -15.29 -13.74
C ALA A 282 1.03 -15.74 -15.03
N GLU A 283 0.98 -17.04 -15.34
CA GLU A 283 1.70 -17.62 -16.47
C GLU A 283 0.98 -17.46 -17.81
N THR A 284 -0.35 -17.41 -17.83
CA THR A 284 -1.14 -17.44 -19.07
C THR A 284 -1.77 -16.09 -19.42
N GLY A 285 -1.85 -15.18 -18.43
CA GLY A 285 -2.56 -13.91 -18.57
C GLY A 285 -4.09 -14.05 -18.60
N GLU A 286 -4.64 -15.24 -18.34
CA GLU A 286 -6.08 -15.46 -18.31
C GLU A 286 -6.74 -14.67 -17.18
N VAL A 287 -7.73 -13.85 -17.51
CA VAL A 287 -8.47 -13.05 -16.52
C VAL A 287 -9.38 -13.97 -15.71
N GLY A 288 -9.24 -13.92 -14.39
CA GLY A 288 -10.07 -14.69 -13.47
C GLY A 288 -11.49 -14.16 -13.43
N VAL A 289 -12.47 -15.02 -13.73
CA VAL A 289 -13.90 -14.71 -13.62
C VAL A 289 -14.44 -15.33 -12.33
N LEU A 290 -15.01 -14.50 -11.46
CA LEU A 290 -15.81 -15.00 -10.35
C LEU A 290 -17.09 -15.57 -10.93
N VAL A 291 -17.24 -16.89 -10.87
CA VAL A 291 -18.52 -17.53 -11.13
C VAL A 291 -19.30 -17.43 -9.83
N ASP A 292 -20.52 -16.89 -9.86
CA ASP A 292 -21.43 -16.92 -8.71
C ASP A 292 -21.67 -18.39 -8.32
N GLN A 293 -20.90 -18.90 -7.37
CA GLN A 293 -21.28 -20.10 -6.64
C GLN A 293 -22.29 -19.67 -5.57
N ALA A 294 -23.49 -19.34 -6.03
CA ALA A 294 -24.67 -19.41 -5.19
C ALA A 294 -24.93 -20.88 -4.92
N GLU A 295 -24.34 -21.42 -3.86
CA GLU A 295 -24.86 -22.51 -3.02
C GLU A 295 -23.82 -22.81 -1.93
N TYR A 296 -24.04 -22.25 -0.74
CA TYR A 296 -23.41 -22.69 0.51
C TYR A 296 -24.14 -23.92 1.05
#